data_AF-A0A529FLR7-F1
#
_entry.id   AF-A0A529FLR7-F1
#
_cell.length_a   1.000
_cell.length_b   1.000
_cell.length_c   1.000
_cell.angle_alpha   90.00
_cell.angle_beta   90.00
_cell.angle_gamma   90.00
#
_symmetry.space_group_name_H-M   'P 1'
#
loop_
_entity.id
_entity.type
_entity.pdbx_description
1 polymer ?
#
loop_
_entity_poly.entity_id
_entity_poly.type
_entity_poly.pdbx_seq_one_letter_code
_entity_poly.pdbx_strand_id
1 'polypeptide(L)'
;MAETTLVHSGQTEPRPSGWQGIAADWASDQRAFKNVSWGKAMMWIFLLSDTFIFGCFLLSYMTARMSTRVPWPNPSEVFALRIGGQEIPLILIAIMTFVLISSSGTMAMAVNFGYRRDRRKTAILMLLTAALGATFVGMQAFEWTKLITEGVRPWGNPWGAAQFGSSFFMITG
;
A
#
# COMPACT_ATOMS: atom_id res chain seq x y z
N MET A 1 -4.29 29.15 -52.50
CA MET A 1 -5.62 29.38 -51.90
C MET A 1 -5.74 28.46 -50.71
N ALA A 2 -5.80 29.03 -49.51
CA ALA A 2 -5.93 28.31 -48.25
C ALA A 2 -7.41 28.01 -48.02
N GLU A 3 -7.76 26.73 -47.92
CA GLU A 3 -9.11 26.31 -47.53
C GLU A 3 -9.07 25.88 -46.06
N THR A 4 -9.53 26.80 -45.22
CA THR A 4 -9.67 26.65 -43.78
C THR A 4 -10.84 25.73 -43.49
N THR A 5 -10.57 24.47 -43.15
CA THR A 5 -11.58 23.58 -42.54
C THR A 5 -11.88 24.06 -41.13
N LEU A 6 -12.97 24.81 -40.97
CA LEU A 6 -13.53 25.18 -39.67
C LEU A 6 -13.96 23.91 -38.93
N VAL A 7 -13.19 23.53 -37.90
CA VAL A 7 -13.60 22.51 -36.95
C VAL A 7 -14.76 23.10 -36.15
N HIS A 8 -15.96 22.59 -36.41
CA HIS A 8 -17.17 22.92 -35.66
C HIS A 8 -16.94 22.58 -34.18
N SER A 9 -16.83 23.62 -33.35
CA SER A 9 -16.82 23.50 -31.90
C SER A 9 -18.14 22.88 -31.46
N GLY A 10 -18.10 21.58 -31.15
CA GLY A 10 -19.25 20.82 -30.67
C GLY A 10 -19.91 21.55 -29.50
N GLN A 11 -21.19 21.87 -29.67
CA GLN A 11 -22.04 22.41 -28.63
C GLN A 11 -22.03 21.44 -27.43
N THR A 12 -21.52 21.88 -26.29
CA THR A 12 -21.73 21.16 -25.02
C THR A 12 -23.17 21.35 -24.60
N GLU A 13 -24.00 20.31 -24.78
CA GLU A 13 -25.38 20.32 -24.27
C GLU A 13 -25.39 20.62 -22.76
N PRO A 14 -26.37 21.40 -22.27
CA PRO A 14 -26.46 21.75 -20.86
C PRO A 14 -26.74 20.48 -20.03
N ARG A 15 -25.79 20.14 -19.15
CA ARG A 15 -25.96 19.00 -18.22
C ARG A 15 -27.16 19.27 -17.31
N PRO A 16 -28.07 18.30 -17.10
CA PRO A 16 -29.17 18.46 -16.17
C PRO A 16 -28.63 18.75 -14.76
N SER A 17 -29.17 19.75 -14.07
CA SER A 17 -28.71 20.16 -12.75
C SER A 17 -29.43 19.40 -11.62
N GLY A 18 -28.82 19.38 -10.44
CA GLY A 18 -29.39 18.73 -9.25
C GLY A 18 -29.35 17.20 -9.29
N TRP A 19 -30.36 16.54 -8.72
CA TRP A 19 -30.44 15.08 -8.60
C TRP A 19 -30.42 14.34 -9.95
N GLN A 20 -30.94 14.98 -11.00
CA GLN A 20 -30.92 14.44 -12.36
C GLN A 20 -29.51 14.45 -12.96
N GLY A 21 -28.69 15.45 -12.62
CA GLY A 21 -27.27 15.51 -12.99
C GLY A 21 -26.47 14.40 -12.33
N ILE A 22 -26.67 14.19 -11.02
CA ILE A 22 -26.02 13.10 -10.27
C ILE A 22 -26.43 11.73 -10.84
N ALA A 23 -27.71 11.53 -11.16
CA ALA A 23 -28.19 10.30 -11.77
C ALA A 23 -27.61 10.09 -13.19
N ALA A 24 -27.49 11.16 -13.98
CA ALA A 24 -26.88 11.10 -15.31
C ALA A 24 -25.38 10.80 -15.25
N ASP A 25 -24.64 11.41 -14.31
CA ASP A 25 -23.23 11.14 -14.08
C ASP A 25 -23.02 9.69 -13.62
N TRP A 26 -23.83 9.20 -12.68
CA TRP A 26 -23.79 7.80 -12.22
C TRP A 26 -24.13 6.79 -13.32
N ALA A 27 -25.13 7.09 -14.16
CA ALA A 27 -25.48 6.27 -15.32
C ALA A 27 -24.39 6.31 -16.41
N SER A 28 -23.65 7.41 -16.52
CA SER A 28 -22.47 7.51 -17.39
C SER A 28 -21.29 6.67 -16.84
N ASP A 29 -21.12 6.62 -15.51
CA ASP A 29 -20.14 5.76 -14.85
C ASP A 29 -20.44 4.26 -15.04
N GLN A 30 -21.72 3.87 -15.12
CA GLN A 30 -22.07 2.50 -15.55
C GLN A 30 -21.53 2.15 -16.94
N ARG A 31 -21.38 3.13 -17.85
CA ARG A 31 -20.71 2.90 -19.14
C ARG A 31 -19.19 2.82 -19.00
N ALA A 32 -18.60 3.53 -18.04
CA ALA A 32 -17.17 3.43 -17.73
C ALA A 32 -16.79 2.00 -17.26
N PHE A 33 -17.66 1.35 -16.48
CA PHE A 33 -17.46 -0.05 -16.07
C PHE A 33 -17.76 -1.09 -17.17
N LYS A 34 -18.63 -0.77 -18.15
CA LYS A 34 -18.92 -1.68 -19.29
C LYS A 34 -17.71 -1.95 -20.19
N ASN A 35 -16.73 -1.05 -20.23
CA ASN A 35 -15.52 -1.20 -21.06
C ASN A 35 -14.34 -1.82 -20.29
N VAL A 36 -14.53 -2.21 -19.03
CA VAL A 36 -13.48 -2.84 -18.22
C VAL A 36 -13.50 -4.35 -18.45
N SER A 37 -12.37 -4.92 -18.87
CA SER A 37 -12.23 -6.38 -18.98
C SER A 37 -12.53 -7.04 -17.64
N TRP A 38 -13.29 -8.14 -17.64
CA TRP A 38 -13.69 -8.87 -16.43
C TRP A 38 -12.52 -9.13 -15.45
N GLY A 39 -11.33 -9.47 -15.95
CA GLY A 39 -10.14 -9.67 -15.12
C GLY A 39 -9.67 -8.42 -14.34
N LYS A 40 -9.81 -7.22 -14.92
CA LYS A 40 -9.51 -5.96 -14.20
C LYS A 40 -10.57 -5.69 -13.13
N ALA A 41 -11.85 -5.96 -13.43
CA ALA A 41 -12.93 -5.78 -12.44
C ALA A 41 -12.76 -6.73 -11.24
N MET A 42 -12.40 -8.00 -11.49
CA MET A 42 -12.09 -8.96 -10.42
C MET A 42 -10.90 -8.51 -9.57
N MET A 43 -9.85 -7.95 -10.19
CA MET A 43 -8.70 -7.41 -9.45
C MET A 43 -9.13 -6.27 -8.50
N TRP A 44 -10.01 -5.36 -8.93
CA TRP A 44 -10.51 -4.29 -8.07
C TRP A 44 -11.34 -4.82 -6.89
N ILE A 45 -12.19 -5.82 -7.12
CA ILE A 45 -12.94 -6.48 -6.04
C ILE A 45 -11.99 -7.14 -5.05
N PHE A 46 -10.97 -7.86 -5.54
CA PHE A 46 -9.94 -8.48 -4.71
C PHE A 46 -9.20 -7.46 -3.84
N LEU A 47 -8.72 -6.35 -4.43
CA LEU A 47 -8.05 -5.28 -3.69
C LEU A 47 -8.95 -4.63 -2.63
N LEU A 48 -10.24 -4.46 -2.94
CA LEU A 48 -11.22 -3.93 -2.00
C LEU A 48 -11.43 -4.91 -0.83
N SER A 49 -11.54 -6.21 -1.11
CA SER A 49 -11.63 -7.25 -0.08
C SER A 49 -10.42 -7.25 0.84
N ASP A 50 -9.21 -7.14 0.30
CA ASP A 50 -7.98 -7.03 1.10
C ASP A 50 -8.00 -5.79 1.99
N THR A 51 -8.49 -4.65 1.48
CA THR A 51 -8.65 -3.41 2.26
C THR A 51 -9.59 -3.60 3.44
N PHE A 52 -10.69 -4.34 3.27
CA PHE A 52 -11.59 -4.67 4.38
C PHE A 52 -10.93 -5.58 5.42
N ILE A 53 -10.15 -6.59 4.99
CA ILE A 53 -9.43 -7.48 5.89
C ILE A 53 -8.44 -6.69 6.76
N PHE A 54 -7.61 -5.84 6.14
CA PHE A 54 -6.70 -4.96 6.88
C PHE A 54 -7.44 -3.96 7.77
N GLY A 55 -8.59 -3.44 7.33
CA GLY A 55 -9.46 -2.60 8.14
C GLY A 55 -9.89 -3.29 9.44
N CYS A 56 -10.31 -4.55 9.36
CA CYS A 56 -10.66 -5.35 10.54
C CYS A 56 -9.46 -5.55 11.48
N PHE A 57 -8.25 -5.79 10.96
CA PHE A 57 -7.04 -5.92 11.77
C PHE A 57 -6.69 -4.62 12.50
N LEU A 58 -6.76 -3.48 11.81
CA LEU A 58 -6.47 -2.17 12.42
C LEU A 58 -7.51 -1.79 13.48
N LEU A 59 -8.80 -2.06 13.23
CA LEU A 59 -9.86 -1.86 14.23
C LEU A 59 -9.62 -2.74 15.46
N SER A 60 -9.29 -4.02 15.25
CA SER A 60 -9.00 -4.95 16.34
C SER A 60 -7.80 -4.50 17.18
N TYR A 61 -6.73 -4.02 16.54
CA TYR A 61 -5.58 -3.44 17.22
C TYR A 61 -5.95 -2.19 18.02
N MET A 62 -6.74 -1.29 17.44
CA MET A 62 -7.18 -0.07 18.09
C MET A 62 -8.03 -0.38 19.34
N THR A 63 -8.94 -1.35 19.25
CA THR A 63 -9.71 -1.86 20.39
C THR A 63 -8.81 -2.52 21.45
N ALA A 64 -7.84 -3.34 21.06
CA ALA A 64 -6.89 -3.97 21.98
C ALA A 64 -6.05 -2.92 22.72
N ARG A 65 -5.61 -1.87 22.02
CA ARG A 65 -4.84 -0.77 22.58
C ARG A 65 -5.64 0.11 23.54
N MET A 66 -6.93 0.30 23.29
CA MET A 66 -7.81 1.07 24.18
C MET A 66 -8.31 0.28 25.40
N SER A 67 -8.46 -1.03 25.29
CA SER A 67 -9.02 -1.88 26.36
C SER A 67 -7.97 -2.38 27.36
N THR A 68 -6.69 -2.39 26.99
CA THR A 68 -5.62 -2.82 27.90
C THR A 68 -5.36 -1.76 28.98
N ARG A 69 -5.27 -2.22 30.23
CA ARG A 69 -4.82 -1.39 31.37
C ARG A 69 -3.29 -1.41 31.54
N VAL A 70 -2.61 -2.33 30.85
CA VAL A 70 -1.15 -2.45 30.89
C VAL A 70 -0.56 -1.52 29.83
N PRO A 71 0.48 -0.72 30.16
CA PRO A 71 1.16 0.13 29.20
C PRO A 71 1.63 -0.65 27.97
N TRP A 72 1.48 -0.02 26.80
CA TRP A 72 1.99 -0.56 25.55
C TRP A 72 3.51 -0.34 25.48
N PRO A 73 4.30 -1.27 24.93
CA PRO A 73 5.75 -1.10 24.80
C PRO A 73 6.12 0.14 23.99
N ASN A 74 7.20 0.83 24.38
CA ASN A 74 7.67 2.02 23.67
C ASN A 74 8.30 1.64 22.30
N PRO A 75 7.71 2.07 21.16
CA PRO A 75 8.22 1.69 19.84
C PRO A 75 9.65 2.16 19.58
N SER A 76 10.07 3.31 20.14
CA SER A 76 11.42 3.80 19.91
C SER A 76 12.49 2.91 20.52
N GLU A 77 12.16 2.20 21.61
CA GLU A 77 13.08 1.29 22.29
C GLU A 77 13.03 -0.11 21.68
N VAL A 78 11.82 -0.61 21.41
CA VAL A 78 11.60 -1.96 20.85
C VAL A 78 12.22 -2.11 19.46
N PHE A 79 12.09 -1.08 18.61
CA PHE A 79 12.59 -1.10 17.23
C PHE A 79 13.92 -0.36 17.07
N ALA A 80 14.63 -0.06 18.17
CA ALA A 80 15.96 0.53 18.07
C ALA A 80 16.96 -0.44 17.46
N LEU A 81 17.79 0.08 16.55
CA LEU A 81 18.94 -0.64 16.01
C LEU A 81 20.23 -0.03 16.55
N ARG A 82 21.11 -0.87 17.11
CA ARG A 82 22.44 -0.44 17.56
C ARG A 82 23.41 -0.42 16.38
N ILE A 83 23.84 0.77 15.96
CA ILE A 83 24.86 0.95 14.92
C ILE A 83 26.00 1.77 15.52
N GLY A 84 27.21 1.21 15.53
CA GLY A 84 28.41 1.94 16.00
C GLY A 84 28.38 2.38 17.47
N GLY A 85 27.67 1.66 18.34
CA GLY A 85 27.53 1.98 19.76
C GLY A 85 26.42 2.98 20.10
N GLN A 86 25.69 3.48 19.10
CA GLN A 86 24.52 4.36 19.28
C GLN A 86 23.24 3.61 18.92
N GLU A 87 22.19 3.78 19.73
CA GLU A 87 20.85 3.29 19.42
C GLU A 87 20.15 4.30 18.52
N ILE A 88 19.89 3.91 17.27
CA ILE A 88 19.11 4.72 16.34
C ILE A 88 17.69 4.14 16.30
N PRO A 89 16.71 4.83 16.91
CA PRO A 89 15.33 4.35 16.94
C PRO A 89 14.73 4.38 15.52
N LEU A 90 13.92 3.36 15.18
CA LEU A 90 13.07 3.32 13.98
C LEU A 90 13.79 3.42 12.62
N ILE A 91 15.13 3.38 12.58
CA ILE A 91 15.90 3.53 11.35
C ILE A 91 15.59 2.41 10.33
N LEU A 92 15.40 1.19 10.82
CA LEU A 92 15.09 0.04 9.97
C LEU A 92 13.75 0.24 9.25
N ILE A 93 12.72 0.67 9.99
CA ILE A 93 11.38 0.97 9.45
C ILE A 93 11.44 2.12 8.45
N ALA A 94 12.25 3.16 8.74
CA ALA A 94 12.44 4.27 7.80
C ALA A 94 13.06 3.81 6.48
N ILE A 95 14.08 2.94 6.53
CA ILE A 95 14.72 2.36 5.34
C ILE A 95 13.74 1.44 4.59
N MET A 96 13.00 0.58 5.28
CA MET A 96 11.98 -0.29 4.68
C MET A 96 10.94 0.53 3.91
N THR A 97 10.47 1.63 4.51
CA THR A 97 9.50 2.53 3.88
C THR A 97 10.10 3.21 2.65
N PHE A 98 11.33 3.70 2.73
CA PHE A 98 12.03 4.27 1.58
C PHE A 98 12.19 3.26 0.43
N VAL A 99 12.54 2.01 0.74
CA VAL A 99 12.66 0.92 -0.25
C VAL A 99 11.32 0.62 -0.91
N LEU A 100 10.22 0.54 -0.16
CA LEU A 100 8.88 0.29 -0.73
C LEU A 100 8.39 1.45 -1.60
N ILE A 101 8.55 2.70 -1.16
CA ILE A 101 8.18 3.88 -1.95
C ILE A 101 8.98 3.89 -3.26
N SER A 102 10.28 3.63 -3.18
CA SER A 102 11.14 3.54 -4.37
C SER A 102 10.69 2.41 -5.30
N SER A 103 10.34 1.24 -4.75
CA SER A 103 9.83 0.07 -5.49
C SER A 103 8.50 0.36 -6.21
N SER A 104 7.59 1.09 -5.55
CA SER A 104 6.36 1.58 -6.19
C SER A 104 6.65 2.49 -7.38
N GLY A 105 7.63 3.40 -7.23
CA GLY A 105 8.12 4.25 -8.31
C GLY A 105 8.70 3.46 -9.48
N THR A 106 9.49 2.41 -9.22
CA THR A 106 10.04 1.56 -10.29
C THR A 106 8.95 0.81 -11.04
N MET A 107 7.90 0.35 -10.36
CA MET A 107 6.76 -0.31 -11.00
C MET A 107 5.94 0.65 -11.87
N ALA A 108 5.67 1.87 -11.38
CA ALA A 108 4.97 2.89 -12.15
C ALA A 108 5.73 3.25 -13.45
N MET A 109 7.06 3.37 -13.36
CA MET A 109 7.91 3.55 -14.55
C MET A 109 7.88 2.34 -15.48
N ALA A 110 7.93 1.12 -14.93
CA ALA A 110 7.88 -0.12 -15.72
C ALA A 110 6.61 -0.19 -16.58
N VAL A 111 5.46 0.19 -16.00
CA VAL A 111 4.16 0.26 -16.69
C VAL A 111 4.17 1.32 -17.80
N ASN A 112 4.72 2.51 -17.54
CA ASN A 112 4.85 3.55 -18.56
C ASN A 112 5.70 3.08 -19.76
N PHE A 113 6.85 2.45 -19.53
CA PHE A 113 7.67 1.87 -20.60
C PHE A 113 6.97 0.68 -21.29
N GLY A 114 6.14 -0.06 -20.55
CA GLY A 114 5.30 -1.14 -21.08
C GLY A 114 4.29 -0.63 -22.11
N TYR A 115 3.63 0.51 -21.82
CA TYR A 115 2.75 1.18 -22.79
C TYR A 115 3.52 1.68 -24.03
N ARG A 116 4.76 2.11 -23.86
CA ARG A 116 5.67 2.50 -24.97
C ARG A 116 6.27 1.31 -25.73
N ARG A 117 5.91 0.07 -25.36
CA ARG A 117 6.41 -1.19 -25.93
C ARG A 117 7.94 -1.36 -25.84
N ASP A 118 8.61 -0.67 -24.92
CA ASP A 118 10.04 -0.83 -24.66
C ASP A 118 10.30 -2.01 -23.71
N ARG A 119 10.30 -3.22 -24.28
CA ARG A 119 10.38 -4.48 -23.52
C ARG A 119 11.63 -4.58 -22.65
N ARG A 120 12.77 -4.07 -23.14
CA ARG A 120 14.05 -4.17 -22.42
C ARG A 120 14.03 -3.33 -21.16
N LYS A 121 13.60 -2.07 -21.25
CA LYS A 121 13.48 -1.18 -20.08
C LYS A 121 12.42 -1.67 -19.10
N THR A 122 11.27 -2.13 -19.58
CA THR A 122 10.23 -2.71 -18.72
C THR A 122 10.74 -3.94 -17.96
N ALA A 123 11.45 -4.87 -18.61
CA ALA A 123 12.00 -6.04 -17.95
C ALA A 123 13.01 -5.67 -16.86
N ILE A 124 13.93 -4.74 -17.13
CA ILE A 124 14.90 -4.27 -16.14
C ILE A 124 14.21 -3.63 -14.93
N LEU A 125 13.20 -2.77 -15.16
CA LEU A 125 12.46 -2.13 -14.08
C LEU A 125 11.63 -3.10 -13.25
N MET A 126 11.05 -4.14 -13.87
CA MET A 126 10.37 -5.22 -13.14
C MET A 126 11.34 -6.02 -12.27
N LEU A 127 12.54 -6.34 -12.78
CA LEU A 127 13.58 -7.00 -11.99
C LEU A 127 14.06 -6.14 -10.81
N LEU A 128 14.22 -4.84 -11.02
CA LEU A 128 14.55 -3.90 -9.94
C LEU A 128 13.44 -3.84 -8.88
N THR A 129 12.17 -3.79 -9.31
CA THR A 129 11.00 -3.83 -8.41
C THR A 129 11.01 -5.11 -7.57
N ALA A 130 11.27 -6.27 -8.21
CA ALA A 130 11.36 -7.55 -7.53
C ALA A 130 12.54 -7.60 -6.53
N ALA A 131 13.70 -7.05 -6.90
CA ALA A 131 14.87 -6.99 -6.02
C ALA A 131 14.63 -6.09 -4.80
N LEU A 132 14.00 -4.92 -4.98
CA LEU A 132 13.61 -4.04 -3.88
C LEU A 132 12.57 -4.71 -2.97
N GLY A 133 11.59 -5.42 -3.55
CA GLY A 133 10.62 -6.22 -2.78
C GLY A 133 11.26 -7.34 -1.97
N ALA A 134 12.22 -8.07 -2.56
CA ALA A 134 12.98 -9.10 -1.84
C ALA A 134 13.83 -8.51 -0.70
N THR A 135 14.41 -7.33 -0.92
CA THR A 135 15.16 -6.60 0.11
C THR A 135 14.24 -6.20 1.27
N PHE A 136 13.02 -5.72 0.97
CA PHE A 136 12.02 -5.42 1.98
C PHE A 136 11.65 -6.65 2.82
N VAL A 137 11.31 -7.77 2.18
CA VAL A 137 10.98 -9.02 2.88
C VAL A 137 12.14 -9.52 3.74
N GLY A 138 13.38 -9.41 3.24
CA GLY A 138 14.58 -9.78 3.99
C GLY A 138 14.78 -8.93 5.25
N MET A 139 14.57 -7.61 5.15
CA MET A 139 14.61 -6.71 6.30
C MET A 139 13.48 -7.01 7.30
N GLN A 140 12.29 -7.35 6.83
CA GLN A 140 11.15 -7.72 7.68
C GLN A 140 11.44 -9.01 8.46
N ALA A 141 11.98 -10.02 7.79
CA ALA A 141 12.40 -11.26 8.43
C ALA A 141 13.51 -11.03 9.48
N PHE A 142 14.43 -10.09 9.22
CA PHE A 142 15.44 -9.69 10.19
C PHE A 142 14.83 -9.01 11.42
N GLU A 143 13.91 -8.05 11.24
CA GLU A 143 13.21 -7.39 12.36
C GLU A 143 12.45 -8.41 13.21
N TRP A 144 11.71 -9.30 12.56
CA TRP A 144 10.98 -10.36 13.24
C TRP A 144 11.90 -11.29 14.02
N THR A 145 13.00 -11.71 13.41
CA THR A 145 13.98 -12.58 14.07
C THR A 145 14.59 -11.91 15.30
N LYS A 146 14.92 -10.61 15.21
CA LYS A 146 15.42 -9.80 16.34
C LYS A 146 14.40 -9.80 17.49
N LEU A 147 13.15 -9.44 17.20
CA LEU A 147 12.08 -9.36 18.22
C LEU A 147 11.79 -10.71 18.86
N ILE A 148 11.77 -11.79 18.07
CA ILE A 148 11.55 -13.14 18.58
C ILE A 148 12.69 -13.59 19.49
N THR A 149 13.93 -13.22 19.15
CA THR A 149 15.13 -13.52 19.97
C THR A 149 15.11 -12.73 21.28
N GLU A 150 14.61 -11.49 21.25
CA GLU A 150 14.42 -10.64 22.43
C GLU A 150 13.20 -11.05 23.28
N GLY A 151 12.44 -12.07 22.85
CA GLY A 151 11.37 -12.71 23.63
C GLY A 151 9.94 -12.31 23.24
N VAL A 152 9.76 -11.46 22.22
CA VAL A 152 8.43 -11.11 21.71
C VAL A 152 7.90 -12.22 20.82
N ARG A 153 6.76 -12.78 21.19
CA ARG A 153 6.06 -13.81 20.43
C ARG A 153 4.57 -13.46 20.30
N PRO A 154 3.85 -14.05 19.34
CA PRO A 154 2.41 -13.81 19.21
C PRO A 154 1.60 -14.12 20.48
N TRP A 155 2.08 -15.04 21.32
CA TRP A 155 1.41 -15.46 22.55
C TRP A 155 1.96 -14.80 23.83
N GLY A 156 2.95 -13.91 23.74
CA GLY A 156 3.50 -13.22 24.92
C GLY A 156 4.76 -12.42 24.62
N ASN A 157 5.06 -11.42 25.46
CA ASN A 157 6.27 -10.60 25.36
C ASN A 157 6.70 -10.10 26.76
N PRO A 158 7.99 -9.76 26.93
CA PRO A 158 8.51 -9.28 28.22
C PRO A 158 8.28 -7.78 28.49
N TRP A 159 7.67 -7.02 27.57
CA TRP A 159 7.70 -5.55 27.58
C TRP A 159 6.36 -4.87 27.88
N GLY A 160 5.37 -5.62 28.37
CA GLY A 160 4.09 -5.07 28.81
C GLY A 160 2.90 -5.85 28.26
N ALA A 161 1.99 -5.15 27.59
CA ALA A 161 0.74 -5.74 27.09
C ALA A 161 1.00 -6.97 26.19
N ALA A 162 0.52 -8.14 26.59
CA ALA A 162 0.72 -9.40 25.86
C ALA A 162 0.21 -9.35 24.40
N GLN A 163 -0.82 -8.54 24.16
CA GLN A 163 -1.45 -8.32 22.85
C GLN A 163 -0.55 -7.60 21.85
N PHE A 164 0.57 -7.00 22.30
CA PHE A 164 1.50 -6.31 21.42
C PHE A 164 2.07 -7.24 20.35
N GLY A 165 2.62 -8.38 20.77
CA GLY A 165 3.26 -9.33 19.87
C GLY A 165 2.29 -9.88 18.82
N SER A 166 1.11 -10.35 19.24
CA SER A 166 0.08 -10.85 18.31
C SER A 166 -0.37 -9.78 17.32
N SER A 167 -0.66 -8.57 17.80
CA SER A 167 -1.13 -7.48 16.92
C SER A 167 -0.05 -7.06 15.92
N PHE A 168 1.21 -6.95 16.37
CA PHE A 168 2.33 -6.57 15.51
C PHE A 168 2.57 -7.61 14.41
N PHE A 169 2.76 -8.89 14.76
CA PHE A 169 3.04 -9.94 13.78
C PHE A 169 1.86 -10.21 12.83
N MET A 170 0.62 -10.00 13.29
CA MET A 170 -0.57 -10.18 12.45
C MET A 170 -0.79 -9.03 11.47
N ILE A 171 -0.48 -7.78 11.85
CA ILE A 171 -0.65 -6.62 10.96
C ILE A 171 0.51 -6.48 9.97
N THR A 172 1.72 -6.86 10.38
CA THR A 172 2.95 -6.63 9.60
C THR A 172 3.44 -7.85 8.82
N GLY A 173 2.73 -8.97 8.92
CA GLY A 173 3.01 -10.22 8.21
C GLY A 173 2.09 -10.41 7.03
#